data_AF-A0A968XVL3-F1
#
_entry.id   AF-A0A968XVL3-F1
#
_cell.length_a   1.000
_cell.length_b   1.000
_cell.length_c   1.000
_cell.angle_alpha   90.00
_cell.angle_beta   90.00
_cell.angle_gamma   90.00
#
_symmetry.space_group_name_H-M   'P 1'
#
loop_
_entity.id
_entity.type
_entity.pdbx_description
1 polymer ?
#
loop_
_entity_poly.entity_id
_entity_poly.type
_entity_poly.pdbx_seq_one_letter_code
_entity_poly.pdbx_strand_id
1 'polypeptide(L)'
;MITINLLLAIAVMVAYQALNGYTQFDLPLYFKMLFVEHGPYFYLTAVLALFTQVITRQKYAAMALTVLISLSKIPLDALGWYHNLYRWASTNDIEYSPMNGYGHLMTGHLWYVLYWGLCGTALMLTAYIFWPRGIVSGGLARLAKGVATGWGRSHALTGRDARALRGSRELDFLQHHPAQRLSASRQGTHRR
;
A
#
# COMPACT_ATOMS: atom_id res chain seq x y z
N MET A 1 -14.39 -4.95 6.41
CA MET A 1 -15.31 -4.71 5.27
C MET A 1 -16.00 -5.99 4.82
N ILE A 2 -15.27 -7.05 4.41
CA ILE A 2 -15.89 -8.33 3.99
C ILE A 2 -16.81 -8.93 5.07
N THR A 3 -16.31 -9.08 6.29
CA THR A 3 -17.10 -9.54 7.46
C THR A 3 -18.39 -8.75 7.66
N ILE A 4 -18.33 -7.42 7.54
CA ILE A 4 -19.49 -6.53 7.70
C ILE A 4 -20.52 -6.79 6.60
N ASN A 5 -20.08 -6.96 5.34
CA ASN A 5 -20.99 -7.28 4.24
C ASN A 5 -21.67 -8.65 4.42
N LEU A 6 -20.95 -9.64 4.96
CA LEU A 6 -21.55 -10.95 5.27
C LEU A 6 -22.60 -10.84 6.39
N LEU A 7 -22.31 -10.08 7.45
CA LEU A 7 -23.29 -9.83 8.51
C LEU A 7 -24.51 -9.05 7.99
N LEU A 8 -24.30 -8.07 7.10
CA LEU A 8 -25.38 -7.34 6.45
C LEU A 8 -26.24 -8.29 5.59
N ALA A 9 -25.63 -9.22 4.86
CA ALA A 9 -26.35 -10.21 4.08
C ALA A 9 -27.21 -11.14 4.97
N ILE A 10 -26.74 -11.50 6.18
CA ILE A 10 -27.58 -12.19 7.18
C ILE A 10 -28.79 -11.35 7.55
N ALA A 11 -28.59 -10.06 7.87
CA ALA A 11 -29.70 -9.16 8.21
C ALA A 11 -30.72 -9.05 7.07
N VAL A 12 -30.26 -8.96 5.82
CA VAL A 12 -31.12 -8.93 4.62
C VAL A 12 -31.89 -10.25 4.45
N MET A 13 -31.26 -11.41 4.64
CA MET A 13 -31.95 -12.71 4.57
C MET A 13 -33.02 -12.86 5.65
N VAL A 14 -32.75 -12.40 6.88
CA VAL A 14 -33.74 -12.41 7.97
C VAL A 14 -34.89 -11.46 7.67
N ALA A 15 -34.59 -10.24 7.21
CA ALA A 15 -35.62 -9.27 6.81
C ALA A 15 -36.48 -9.82 5.66
N TYR A 16 -35.88 -10.43 4.65
CA TYR A 16 -36.60 -11.03 3.54
C TYR A 16 -37.54 -12.16 4.00
N GLN A 17 -37.08 -13.04 4.87
CA GLN A 17 -37.94 -14.10 5.44
C GLN A 17 -39.09 -13.53 6.27
N ALA A 18 -38.81 -12.52 7.11
CA ALA A 18 -39.83 -11.84 7.91
C ALA A 18 -40.92 -11.19 7.03
N LEU A 19 -40.52 -10.53 5.94
CA LEU A 19 -41.44 -9.90 4.98
C LEU A 19 -42.34 -10.92 4.26
N ASN A 20 -41.86 -12.16 4.09
CA ASN A 20 -42.64 -13.25 3.51
C ASN A 20 -43.44 -14.06 4.54
N GLY A 21 -43.50 -13.62 5.80
CA GLY A 21 -44.25 -14.28 6.87
C GLY A 21 -43.55 -15.49 7.49
N TYR A 22 -42.29 -15.76 7.15
CA TYR A 22 -41.48 -16.81 7.76
C TYR A 22 -40.71 -16.24 8.96
N THR A 23 -41.06 -16.69 10.17
CA THR A 23 -40.48 -16.20 11.43
C THR A 23 -39.61 -17.23 12.16
N GLN A 24 -39.44 -18.42 11.59
CA GLN A 24 -38.57 -19.47 12.12
C GLN A 24 -37.14 -19.23 11.61
N PHE A 25 -36.38 -18.39 12.31
CA PHE A 25 -35.02 -18.03 11.91
C PHE A 25 -33.99 -19.01 12.47
N ASP A 26 -33.25 -19.66 11.58
CA ASP A 26 -32.07 -20.47 11.95
C ASP A 26 -30.80 -19.64 11.74
N LEU A 27 -30.48 -18.79 12.74
CA LEU A 27 -29.29 -17.95 12.71
C LEU A 27 -27.98 -18.75 12.56
N PRO A 28 -27.75 -19.85 13.30
CA PRO A 28 -26.57 -20.69 13.10
C PRO A 28 -26.40 -21.18 11.66
N LEU A 29 -27.50 -21.55 10.99
CA LEU A 29 -27.47 -21.99 9.60
C LEU A 29 -27.01 -20.87 8.66
N TYR A 30 -27.57 -19.66 8.80
CA TYR A 30 -27.15 -18.52 7.95
C TYR A 30 -25.68 -18.17 8.14
N PHE A 31 -25.20 -18.22 9.38
CA PHE A 31 -23.79 -18.04 9.68
C PHE A 31 -22.92 -19.09 8.98
N LYS A 32 -23.32 -20.36 9.03
CA LYS A 32 -22.58 -21.44 8.37
C LYS A 32 -22.58 -21.27 6.84
N MET A 33 -23.73 -20.99 6.25
CA MET A 33 -23.87 -20.73 4.80
C MET A 33 -22.97 -19.57 4.33
N LEU A 34 -22.92 -18.47 5.09
CA LEU A 34 -22.16 -17.30 4.65
C LEU A 34 -20.68 -17.36 4.99
N PHE A 35 -20.31 -17.85 6.17
CA PHE A 35 -18.91 -17.81 6.62
C PHE A 35 -18.12 -19.07 6.28
N VAL A 36 -18.76 -20.24 6.29
CA VAL A 36 -18.07 -21.52 6.05
C VAL A 36 -18.16 -21.93 4.58
N GLU A 37 -19.34 -21.76 3.98
CA GLU A 37 -19.57 -22.16 2.60
C GLU A 37 -19.10 -21.09 1.61
N HIS A 38 -19.60 -19.85 1.72
CA HIS A 38 -19.27 -18.77 0.77
C HIS A 38 -18.06 -17.91 1.20
N GLY A 39 -17.87 -17.74 2.50
CA GLY A 39 -16.84 -16.89 3.10
C GLY A 39 -15.43 -17.14 2.57
N PRO A 40 -14.94 -18.40 2.49
CA PRO A 40 -13.60 -18.70 2.03
C PRO A 40 -13.28 -18.12 0.66
N TYR A 41 -14.24 -18.17 -0.28
CA TYR A 41 -14.06 -17.61 -1.62
C TYR A 41 -13.75 -16.10 -1.57
N PHE A 42 -14.48 -15.33 -0.77
CA PHE A 42 -14.27 -13.89 -0.65
C PHE A 42 -12.93 -13.55 0.01
N TYR A 43 -12.55 -14.25 1.08
CA TYR A 43 -11.28 -14.02 1.76
C TYR A 43 -10.10 -14.41 0.88
N LEU A 44 -10.17 -15.55 0.19
CA LEU A 44 -9.13 -16.00 -0.73
C LEU A 44 -8.97 -15.04 -1.91
N THR A 45 -10.08 -14.56 -2.47
CA THR A 45 -10.03 -13.58 -3.55
C THR A 45 -9.42 -12.25 -3.09
N ALA A 46 -9.67 -11.82 -1.85
CA ALA A 46 -9.00 -10.66 -1.28
C ALA A 46 -7.50 -10.89 -1.09
N VAL A 47 -7.10 -12.09 -0.65
CA VAL A 47 -5.69 -12.49 -0.56
C VAL A 47 -5.01 -12.44 -1.93
N LEU A 48 -5.65 -12.99 -2.96
CA LEU A 48 -5.18 -12.94 -4.33
C LEU A 48 -5.04 -11.50 -4.83
N ALA A 49 -6.03 -10.64 -4.56
CA ALA A 49 -6.00 -9.23 -4.93
C ALA A 49 -4.81 -8.48 -4.31
N LEU A 50 -4.48 -8.77 -3.05
CA LEU A 50 -3.32 -8.19 -2.38
C LEU A 50 -2.02 -8.70 -2.99
N PHE A 51 -1.93 -10.01 -3.25
CA PHE A 51 -0.76 -10.62 -3.86
C PHE A 51 -0.45 -10.05 -5.25
N THR A 52 -1.44 -9.96 -6.13
CA THR A 52 -1.27 -9.38 -7.48
C THR A 52 -0.86 -7.91 -7.39
N GLN A 53 -1.43 -7.15 -6.45
CA GLN A 53 -1.09 -5.75 -6.22
C GLN A 53 0.38 -5.56 -5.83
N VAL A 54 0.91 -6.43 -4.97
CA VAL A 54 2.31 -6.38 -4.53
C VAL A 54 3.26 -6.72 -5.68
N ILE A 55 2.95 -7.73 -6.49
CA ILE A 55 3.82 -8.18 -7.59
C ILE A 55 3.83 -7.18 -8.73
N THR A 56 2.67 -6.72 -9.19
CA THR A 56 2.56 -5.93 -10.42
C THR A 56 2.96 -4.47 -10.20
N ARG A 57 2.84 -3.95 -8.97
CA ARG A 57 3.13 -2.54 -8.61
C ARG A 57 2.35 -1.49 -9.43
N GLN A 58 1.35 -1.91 -10.19
CA GLN A 58 0.46 -1.07 -11.00
C GLN A 58 -0.98 -1.42 -10.64
N LYS A 59 -1.75 -0.42 -10.18
CA LYS A 59 -3.12 -0.61 -9.70
C LYS A 59 -4.02 -1.30 -10.73
N TYR A 60 -4.06 -0.79 -11.96
CA TYR A 60 -4.97 -1.30 -12.98
C TYR A 60 -4.59 -2.68 -13.49
N ALA A 61 -3.28 -2.94 -13.65
CA ALA A 61 -2.81 -4.26 -14.10
C ALA A 61 -3.03 -5.33 -13.01
N ALA A 62 -2.85 -4.99 -11.73
CA ALA A 62 -3.17 -5.89 -10.63
C ALA A 62 -4.67 -6.21 -10.56
N MET A 63 -5.53 -5.20 -10.71
CA MET A 63 -6.99 -5.38 -10.77
C MET A 63 -7.39 -6.30 -11.93
N ALA A 64 -6.85 -6.06 -13.12
CA ALA A 64 -7.12 -6.90 -14.30
C ALA A 64 -6.67 -8.35 -14.05
N LEU A 65 -5.49 -8.56 -13.47
CA LEU A 65 -4.96 -9.89 -13.18
C LEU A 65 -5.82 -10.65 -12.16
N THR A 66 -6.25 -9.99 -11.08
CA THR A 66 -7.15 -10.60 -10.09
C THR A 66 -8.46 -11.04 -10.71
N VAL A 67 -9.06 -10.20 -11.57
CA VAL A 67 -10.31 -10.53 -12.27
C VAL A 67 -10.09 -11.69 -13.24
N LEU A 68 -9.01 -11.67 -14.03
CA LEU A 68 -8.66 -12.76 -14.95
C LEU A 68 -8.51 -14.10 -14.24
N ILE A 69 -7.78 -14.13 -13.12
CA ILE A 69 -7.61 -15.36 -12.32
C ILE A 69 -8.94 -15.79 -11.70
N SER A 70 -9.75 -14.86 -11.19
CA SER A 70 -11.05 -15.18 -10.59
C SER A 70 -12.06 -15.73 -11.62
N LEU A 71 -11.95 -15.30 -12.88
CA LEU A 71 -12.78 -15.75 -14.00
C LEU A 71 -12.16 -16.91 -14.81
N SER A 72 -11.03 -17.44 -14.36
CA SER A 72 -10.30 -18.52 -15.05
C SER A 72 -11.13 -19.78 -15.28
N LYS A 73 -12.21 -19.99 -14.51
CA LYS A 73 -13.12 -21.14 -14.72
C LYS A 73 -13.67 -21.22 -16.15
N ILE A 74 -13.94 -20.08 -16.79
CA ILE A 74 -14.56 -20.06 -18.12
C ILE A 74 -13.66 -20.72 -19.19
N PRO A 75 -12.39 -20.29 -19.38
CA PRO A 75 -11.50 -20.96 -20.31
C PRO A 75 -11.11 -22.38 -19.85
N LEU A 76 -11.02 -22.63 -18.54
CA LEU A 76 -10.76 -23.97 -17.99
C LEU A 76 -11.84 -24.98 -18.39
N ASP A 77 -13.10 -24.56 -18.35
CA ASP A 77 -14.25 -25.39 -18.73
C ASP A 77 -14.24 -25.67 -20.24
N ALA A 78 -13.88 -24.66 -21.06
CA ALA A 78 -13.73 -24.84 -22.50
C ALA A 78 -12.62 -25.84 -22.88
N LEU A 79 -11.61 -26.00 -22.03
CA LEU A 79 -10.53 -27.00 -22.18
C LEU A 79 -10.89 -28.37 -21.62
N GLY A 80 -12.08 -28.53 -21.02
CA GLY A 80 -12.52 -29.77 -20.39
C GLY A 80 -11.93 -30.03 -19.00
N TRP A 81 -11.34 -29.02 -18.34
CA TRP A 81 -10.78 -29.14 -17.00
C TRP A 81 -11.80 -28.77 -15.93
N TYR A 82 -12.66 -29.72 -15.61
CA TYR A 82 -13.79 -29.50 -14.69
C TYR A 82 -13.45 -29.65 -13.21
N HIS A 83 -12.24 -30.10 -12.86
CA HIS A 83 -11.91 -30.39 -11.47
C HIS A 83 -11.73 -29.10 -10.65
N ASN A 84 -12.34 -29.05 -9.47
CA ASN A 84 -12.30 -27.89 -8.56
C ASN A 84 -10.90 -27.54 -8.02
N LEU A 85 -9.88 -28.38 -8.28
CA LEU A 85 -8.48 -28.11 -7.93
C LEU A 85 -7.84 -27.11 -8.91
N TYR A 86 -8.29 -27.07 -10.16
CA TYR A 86 -7.76 -26.15 -11.17
C TYR A 86 -8.45 -24.79 -11.14
N ARG A 87 -9.70 -24.76 -10.67
CA ARG A 87 -10.53 -23.56 -10.63
C ARG A 87 -10.27 -22.78 -9.36
N TRP A 88 -9.85 -21.52 -9.51
CA TRP A 88 -9.51 -20.65 -8.39
C TRP A 88 -10.60 -20.64 -7.29
N ALA A 89 -10.19 -20.93 -6.05
CA ALA A 89 -11.04 -20.91 -4.84
C ALA A 89 -12.38 -21.67 -5.00
N SER A 90 -12.42 -22.66 -5.90
CA SER A 90 -13.58 -23.49 -6.13
C SER A 90 -13.64 -24.62 -5.11
N THR A 91 -14.83 -24.85 -4.58
CA THR A 91 -15.13 -25.91 -3.61
C THR A 91 -16.24 -26.79 -4.18
N ASN A 92 -16.55 -27.89 -3.50
CA ASN A 92 -17.64 -28.76 -3.94
C ASN A 92 -18.98 -28.05 -3.73
N ASP A 93 -19.90 -28.12 -4.69
CA ASP A 93 -21.24 -27.55 -4.51
C ASP A 93 -21.95 -28.36 -3.42
N ILE A 94 -22.22 -27.70 -2.30
CA ILE A 94 -22.94 -28.28 -1.18
C ILE A 94 -24.30 -27.62 -1.09
N GLU A 95 -25.35 -28.43 -0.97
CA GLU A 95 -26.71 -27.94 -0.78
C GLU A 95 -27.20 -28.36 0.61
N TYR A 96 -27.79 -27.41 1.33
CA TYR A 96 -28.40 -27.70 2.62
C TYR A 96 -29.79 -28.28 2.44
N SER A 97 -30.04 -29.46 2.99
CA SER A 97 -31.39 -30.04 3.05
C SER A 97 -31.91 -30.02 4.48
N PRO A 98 -33.16 -29.59 4.76
CA PRO A 98 -33.75 -29.69 6.09
C PRO A 98 -33.84 -31.12 6.63
N MET A 99 -33.88 -32.12 5.75
CA MET A 99 -33.99 -33.54 6.14
C MET A 99 -32.64 -34.19 6.46
N ASN A 100 -31.57 -33.77 5.79
CA ASN A 100 -30.24 -34.40 5.89
C ASN A 100 -29.15 -33.44 6.42
N GLY A 101 -29.51 -32.18 6.66
CA GLY A 101 -28.57 -31.09 6.85
C GLY A 101 -27.58 -30.99 5.70
N TYR A 102 -26.33 -30.68 6.03
CA TYR A 102 -25.21 -30.69 5.09
C TYR A 102 -24.62 -32.10 4.85
N GLY A 103 -25.01 -33.10 5.65
CA GLY A 103 -24.53 -34.48 5.55
C GLY A 103 -23.01 -34.64 5.46
N HIS A 104 -22.58 -35.65 4.69
CA HIS A 104 -21.16 -35.94 4.43
C HIS A 104 -20.49 -34.93 3.47
N LEU A 105 -21.29 -34.19 2.69
CA LEU A 105 -20.81 -33.25 1.66
C LEU A 105 -19.97 -32.12 2.25
N MET A 106 -20.28 -31.70 3.48
CA MET A 106 -19.51 -30.70 4.24
C MET A 106 -18.04 -31.09 4.41
N THR A 107 -17.75 -32.38 4.60
CA THR A 107 -16.38 -32.85 4.81
C THR A 107 -15.53 -32.63 3.56
N GLY A 108 -16.08 -32.96 2.39
CA GLY A 108 -15.43 -32.71 1.11
C GLY A 108 -15.20 -31.22 0.85
N HIS A 109 -16.18 -30.38 1.17
CA HIS A 109 -16.06 -28.92 1.10
C HIS A 109 -14.89 -28.40 1.94
N LEU A 110 -14.81 -28.81 3.20
CA LEU A 110 -13.76 -28.36 4.12
C LEU A 110 -12.35 -28.76 3.65
N TRP A 111 -12.19 -29.92 3.01
CA TRP A 111 -10.91 -30.30 2.42
C TRP A 111 -10.48 -29.36 1.28
N TYR A 112 -11.41 -28.95 0.41
CA TYR A 112 -11.12 -27.95 -0.61
C TYR A 112 -10.80 -26.58 -0.01
N VAL A 113 -11.55 -26.16 1.02
CA VAL A 113 -11.29 -24.92 1.75
C VAL A 113 -9.90 -24.96 2.39
N LEU A 114 -9.51 -26.10 3.00
CA LEU A 114 -8.19 -26.28 3.60
C LEU A 114 -7.09 -26.21 2.52
N TYR A 115 -7.27 -26.94 1.42
CA TYR A 115 -6.36 -26.93 0.28
C TYR A 115 -6.11 -25.51 -0.23
N TRP A 116 -7.17 -24.78 -0.56
CA TRP A 116 -7.06 -23.40 -1.03
C TRP A 116 -6.59 -22.44 0.06
N GLY A 117 -6.91 -22.69 1.33
CA GLY A 117 -6.43 -21.95 2.49
C GLY A 117 -4.91 -22.03 2.66
N LEU A 118 -4.33 -23.22 2.44
CA LEU A 118 -2.88 -23.40 2.41
C LEU A 118 -2.25 -22.64 1.23
N CYS A 119 -2.85 -22.72 0.04
CA CYS A 119 -2.41 -21.92 -1.11
C CYS A 119 -2.49 -20.40 -0.83
N GLY A 120 -3.58 -19.93 -0.24
CA GLY A 120 -3.75 -18.53 0.15
C GLY A 120 -2.71 -18.07 1.18
N THR A 121 -2.38 -18.93 2.13
CA THR A 121 -1.31 -18.67 3.11
C THR A 121 0.04 -18.55 2.42
N ALA A 122 0.35 -19.44 1.47
CA ALA A 122 1.59 -19.36 0.68
C ALA A 122 1.65 -18.07 -0.17
N LEU A 123 0.53 -17.65 -0.77
CA LEU A 123 0.44 -16.37 -1.48
C LEU A 123 0.67 -15.19 -0.55
N MET A 124 0.10 -15.22 0.66
CA MET A 124 0.32 -14.17 1.67
C MET A 124 1.79 -14.08 2.12
N LEU A 125 2.44 -15.22 2.36
CA LEU A 125 3.87 -15.25 2.69
C LEU A 125 4.71 -14.66 1.56
N THR A 126 4.39 -15.01 0.32
CA THR A 126 5.08 -14.47 -0.86
C THR A 126 4.85 -12.95 -0.98
N ALA A 127 3.61 -12.49 -0.82
CA ALA A 127 3.27 -11.07 -0.82
C ALA A 127 4.01 -10.31 0.30
N TYR A 128 4.18 -10.92 1.46
CA TYR A 128 4.95 -10.34 2.57
C TYR A 128 6.43 -10.17 2.22
N ILE A 129 7.05 -11.17 1.58
CA ILE A 129 8.46 -11.12 1.15
C ILE A 129 8.67 -9.99 0.12
N PHE A 130 7.77 -9.88 -0.86
CA PHE A 130 7.85 -8.87 -1.92
C PHE A 130 7.29 -7.50 -1.53
N TRP A 131 6.82 -7.34 -0.29
CA TRP A 131 6.20 -6.11 0.16
C TRP A 131 7.20 -4.95 0.01
N PRO A 132 6.84 -3.87 -0.71
CA PRO A 132 7.72 -2.73 -0.88
C PRO A 132 7.93 -2.07 0.47
N ARG A 133 9.10 -2.31 1.08
CA ARG A 133 9.53 -1.56 2.25
C ARG A 133 9.73 -0.13 1.80
N GLY A 134 8.99 0.80 2.39
CA GLY A 134 9.09 2.22 2.08
C GLY A 134 10.49 2.72 2.37
N ILE A 135 11.38 2.67 1.38
CA ILE A 135 12.62 3.42 1.41
C ILE A 135 12.31 4.74 0.75
N VAL A 136 12.31 5.79 1.56
CA VAL A 136 12.53 7.17 1.16
C VAL A 136 13.91 7.25 0.49
N SER A 137 14.04 6.72 -0.71
CA SER A 137 15.21 6.87 -1.58
C SER A 137 14.78 7.07 -3.02
N GLY A 138 13.63 7.71 -3.24
CA GLY A 138 13.38 8.39 -4.49
C GLY A 138 14.41 9.50 -4.63
N GLY A 139 14.99 9.69 -5.83
CA GLY A 139 16.00 10.73 -6.10
C GLY A 139 15.62 12.13 -5.61
N LEU A 140 14.34 12.39 -5.35
CA LEU A 140 13.81 13.57 -4.67
C LEU A 140 14.36 13.83 -3.27
N ALA A 141 14.64 12.81 -2.44
CA ALA A 141 15.30 13.02 -1.14
C ALA A 141 16.77 13.43 -1.30
N ARG A 142 17.42 13.01 -2.40
CA ARG A 142 18.78 13.41 -2.78
C ARG A 142 18.80 14.81 -3.38
N LEU A 143 17.78 15.17 -4.17
CA LEU A 143 17.58 16.51 -4.72
C LEU A 143 17.19 17.53 -3.64
N ALA A 144 16.30 17.18 -2.71
CA ALA A 144 15.95 18.03 -1.58
C ALA A 144 17.15 18.30 -0.68
N LYS A 145 18.00 17.28 -0.43
CA LYS A 145 19.30 17.50 0.23
C LYS A 145 20.23 18.39 -0.59
N GLY A 146 20.32 18.21 -1.92
CA GLY A 146 21.16 19.03 -2.81
C GLY A 146 20.71 20.49 -2.92
N VAL A 147 19.41 20.76 -2.91
CA VAL A 147 18.82 22.11 -2.92
C VAL A 147 19.02 22.77 -1.55
N ALA A 148 18.84 22.03 -0.45
CA ALA A 148 19.08 22.53 0.90
C ALA A 148 20.57 22.88 1.14
N THR A 149 21.53 22.11 0.60
CA THR A 149 22.96 22.49 0.66
C THR A 149 23.34 23.62 -0.29
N GLY A 150 22.61 23.83 -1.39
CA GLY A 150 22.84 24.95 -2.31
C GLY A 150 22.48 26.31 -1.72
N TRP A 151 21.42 26.38 -0.91
CA TRP A 151 20.93 27.62 -0.30
C TRP A 151 21.78 28.12 0.89
N GLY A 152 22.48 27.21 1.58
CA GLY A 152 23.37 27.57 2.69
C GLY A 152 24.71 28.20 2.28
N ARG A 153 25.18 27.99 1.04
CA ARG A 153 26.46 28.52 0.54
C ARG A 153 26.37 29.91 -0.07
N SER A 154 25.21 30.33 -0.57
CA SER A 154 25.02 31.66 -1.17
C SER A 154 25.13 32.80 -0.14
N HIS A 155 24.63 32.59 1.08
CA HIS A 155 24.72 33.62 2.14
C HIS A 155 26.12 33.76 2.79
N ALA A 156 26.99 32.75 2.65
CA ALA A 156 28.32 32.77 3.25
C ALA A 156 29.36 33.58 2.42
N LEU A 157 29.10 33.76 1.12
CA LEU A 157 30.02 34.48 0.22
C LEU A 157 29.77 36.00 0.24
N THR A 158 28.53 36.45 0.44
CA THR A 158 28.18 37.88 0.50
C THR A 158 28.85 38.63 1.66
N GLY A 159 29.14 37.96 2.79
CA GLY A 159 29.77 38.58 3.96
C GLY A 159 31.31 38.70 3.89
N ARG A 160 31.97 37.94 3.00
CA ARG A 160 33.42 37.98 2.82
C ARG A 160 33.84 39.07 1.84
N ASP A 161 33.09 39.24 0.75
CA ASP A 161 33.39 40.25 -0.27
C ASP A 161 33.12 41.68 0.23
N ALA A 162 32.11 41.87 1.10
CA ALA A 162 31.85 43.18 1.70
C ALA A 162 33.01 43.70 2.58
N ARG A 163 33.77 42.80 3.21
CA ARG A 163 34.97 43.17 4.00
C ARG A 163 36.18 43.47 3.11
N ALA A 164 36.35 42.73 2.02
CA ALA A 164 37.42 42.97 1.05
C ALA A 164 37.25 44.32 0.33
N LEU A 165 36.03 44.67 -0.05
CA LEU A 165 35.72 45.93 -0.74
C LEU A 165 35.74 47.17 0.17
N ARG A 166 35.53 47.00 1.48
CA ARG A 166 35.69 48.09 2.45
C ARG A 166 37.16 48.45 2.65
N GLY A 167 38.04 47.45 2.72
CA GLY A 167 39.49 47.66 2.85
C GLY A 167 40.11 48.36 1.64
N SER A 168 39.68 48.01 0.42
CA SER A 168 40.22 48.65 -0.79
C SER A 168 39.79 50.11 -0.95
N ARG A 169 38.55 50.47 -0.58
CA ARG A 169 38.07 51.87 -0.63
C ARG A 169 38.81 52.79 0.34
N GLU A 170 39.20 52.31 1.52
CA GLU A 170 40.01 53.10 2.46
C GLU A 170 41.42 53.35 1.91
N LEU A 171 42.00 52.38 1.21
CA LEU A 171 43.34 52.52 0.61
C LEU A 171 43.35 53.47 -0.60
N ASP A 172 42.31 53.44 -1.44
CA ASP A 172 42.14 54.36 -2.58
C ASP A 172 41.85 55.80 -2.12
N PHE A 173 41.01 55.98 -1.09
CA PHE A 173 40.75 57.30 -0.52
C PHE A 173 42.03 57.96 0.01
N LEU A 174 42.91 57.16 0.63
CA LEU A 174 44.21 57.62 1.12
C LEU A 174 45.25 57.85 0.00
N GLN A 175 45.00 57.41 -1.24
CA GLN A 175 45.86 57.73 -2.39
C GLN A 175 45.47 59.05 -3.05
N HIS A 176 44.17 59.38 -3.12
CA HIS A 176 43.70 60.60 -3.78
C HIS A 176 43.74 61.85 -2.88
N HIS A 177 43.90 61.70 -1.56
CA HIS A 177 43.99 62.82 -0.61
C HIS A 177 45.30 62.80 0.21
N PRO A 178 46.43 63.27 -0.36
CA PRO A 178 47.75 63.12 0.25
C PRO A 178 47.95 63.93 1.56
N ALA A 179 47.15 64.98 1.78
CA ALA A 179 47.26 65.82 2.98
C ALA A 179 46.88 65.07 4.28
N GLN A 180 46.03 64.04 4.20
CA GLN A 180 45.57 63.28 5.38
C GLN A 180 46.49 62.09 5.74
N ARG A 181 47.37 61.66 4.83
CA ARG A 181 48.39 60.65 5.14
C ARG A 181 49.42 61.13 6.17
N LEU A 182 49.76 62.42 6.13
CA LEU A 182 50.78 63.01 6.99
C LEU A 182 50.28 63.31 8.41
N SER A 183 48.96 63.51 8.61
CA SER A 183 48.38 63.65 9.95
C SER A 183 48.21 62.30 10.66
N ALA A 184 47.90 61.23 9.92
CA ALA A 184 47.82 59.87 10.45
C ALA A 184 49.19 59.31 10.88
N SER A 185 50.27 59.60 10.13
CA SER A 185 51.62 59.18 10.53
C SER A 185 52.20 59.98 11.73
N ARG A 186 51.76 61.23 11.92
CA ARG A 186 52.11 62.06 13.09
C ARG A 186 51.40 61.65 14.38
N GLN A 187 50.18 61.08 14.31
CA GLN A 187 49.46 60.64 15.51
C GLN A 187 49.94 59.27 16.05
N GLY A 188 50.60 58.45 15.24
CA GLY A 188 51.17 57.17 15.68
C GLY A 188 52.50 57.27 16.44
N THR A 189 53.14 58.43 16.46
CA THR A 189 54.49 58.61 17.03
C THR A 189 54.52 59.25 18.43
N HIS A 190 53.36 59.52 19.05
CA HIS A 190 53.27 60.12 20.39
C HIS A 190 52.56 59.28 21.46
N ARG A 191 52.33 57.98 21.21
CA ARG A 191 51.96 57.01 22.24
C ARG A 191 53.05 55.94 22.37
N ARG A 192 54.12 56.31 23.07
CA ARG A 192 54.79 55.42 24.01
C ARG A 192 54.34 55.82 25.41
#